data_AF-A0A849U509-F1
#
_entry.id   AF-A0A849U509-F1
#
_cell.length_a   1.000
_cell.length_b   1.000
_cell.length_c   1.000
_cell.angle_alpha   90.00
_cell.angle_beta   90.00
_cell.angle_gamma   90.00
#
_symmetry.space_group_name_H-M   'P 1'
#
loop_
_entity.id
_entity.type
_entity.pdbx_description
1 polymer ?
#
loop_
_entity_poly.entity_id
_entity_poly.type
_entity_poly.pdbx_seq_one_letter_code
_entity_poly.pdbx_strand_id
1 'polypeptide(L)' 'MADESLSPLGPLPHPSENPDPETLFQASLMATPKQRIAWLEEALRLAYATGALKPRKFLTQQEWEAMGSSSQ' A
#
# COMPACT_ATOMS: atom_id res chain seq x y z
N MET A 1 24.19 22.56 -9.23
CA MET A 1 23.86 22.26 -7.82
C MET A 1 22.42 21.80 -7.83
N ALA A 2 22.19 20.51 -7.60
CA ALA A 2 20.87 19.88 -7.69
C ALA A 2 20.01 20.30 -6.49
N ASP A 3 18.79 20.75 -6.76
CA ASP A 3 17.71 20.82 -5.77
C ASP A 3 16.60 19.89 -6.28
N GLU A 4 16.89 18.60 -6.21
CA GLU A 4 15.91 17.54 -6.36
C GLU A 4 15.62 16.97 -4.97
N SER A 5 14.34 16.67 -4.73
CA SER A 5 13.86 15.83 -3.63
C SER A 5 13.74 16.46 -2.25
N LEU A 6 12.75 17.35 -2.10
CA LEU A 6 12.01 17.47 -0.84
C LEU A 6 10.52 17.14 -1.06
N SER A 7 10.26 15.89 -1.45
CA SER A 7 8.99 15.25 -1.10
C SER A 7 9.02 14.99 0.41
N PRO A 8 8.12 15.57 1.23
CA PRO A 8 8.05 15.27 2.67
C PRO A 8 7.55 13.85 2.95
N LEU A 9 7.16 13.13 1.88
CA LEU A 9 6.82 11.73 1.88
C LEU A 9 8.08 10.95 1.56
N GLY A 10 8.64 10.24 2.54
CA GLY A 10 9.58 9.17 2.24
C GLY A 10 9.00 8.29 1.13
N PRO A 11 9.79 7.91 0.13
CA PRO A 11 9.28 7.27 -1.07
C PRO A 11 8.51 6.00 -0.68
N LEU A 12 7.34 5.80 -1.31
CA LEU A 12 6.81 4.46 -1.48
C LEU A 12 7.96 3.59 -2.03
N PRO A 13 8.16 2.36 -1.53
CA PRO A 13 9.19 1.48 -2.08
C PRO A 13 9.02 1.44 -3.60
N HIS A 14 10.06 1.89 -4.32
CA HIS A 14 10.00 2.02 -5.76
C HIS A 14 9.77 0.62 -6.35
N PRO A 15 8.81 0.44 -7.27
CA PRO A 15 8.59 -0.85 -7.92
C PRO A 15 9.77 -1.31 -8.81
N SER A 16 10.84 -0.51 -8.93
CA SER A 16 12.07 -0.91 -9.65
C SER A 16 12.91 -1.92 -8.87
N GLU A 17 12.74 -2.00 -7.56
CA GLU A 17 13.29 -3.07 -6.72
C GLU A 17 12.07 -3.84 -6.26
N ASN A 18 11.89 -5.09 -6.68
CA ASN A 18 10.86 -5.97 -6.11
C ASN A 18 11.18 -6.10 -4.60
N PRO A 19 10.54 -5.34 -3.71
CA PRO A 19 10.95 -5.33 -2.32
C PRO A 19 10.45 -6.64 -1.73
N ASP A 20 11.28 -7.29 -0.94
CA ASP A 20 10.89 -8.52 -0.28
C ASP A 20 9.58 -8.29 0.52
N PRO A 21 8.60 -9.22 0.47
CA PRO A 21 7.32 -9.05 1.14
C PRO A 21 7.44 -8.81 2.64
N GLU A 22 8.48 -9.33 3.32
CA GLU A 22 8.77 -9.04 4.73
C GLU A 22 9.13 -7.55 4.90
N THR A 23 9.92 -7.00 3.98
CA THR A 23 10.31 -5.58 4.01
C THR A 23 9.10 -4.68 3.83
N LEU A 24 8.19 -5.02 2.92
CA LEU A 24 6.92 -4.31 2.74
C LEU A 24 6.02 -4.40 3.97
N PHE A 25 5.96 -5.59 4.57
CA PHE A 25 5.19 -5.81 5.79
C PHE A 25 5.74 -4.96 6.95
N GLN A 26 7.05 -4.99 7.20
CA GLN A 26 7.69 -4.17 8.23
C GLN A 26 7.50 -2.67 7.98
N ALA A 27 7.64 -2.22 6.72
CA ALA A 27 7.36 -0.83 6.35
C ALA A 27 5.91 -0.44 6.64
N SER A 28 4.95 -1.34 6.44
CA SER A 28 3.54 -1.10 6.75
C SER A 28 3.26 -0.98 8.25
N LEU A 29 3.98 -1.75 9.09
CA LEU A 29 3.88 -1.69 10.55
C LEU A 29 4.47 -0.40 11.11
N MET A 30 5.58 0.07 10.54
CA MET A 30 6.26 1.30 10.97
C MET A 30 5.65 2.57 10.37
N ALA A 31 4.71 2.45 9.43
CA ALA A 31 4.10 3.59 8.77
C ALA A 31 3.20 4.39 9.72
N THR A 32 3.42 5.71 9.76
CA THR A 32 2.52 6.65 10.44
C THR A 32 1.13 6.60 9.80
N PRO A 33 0.05 6.98 10.54
CA PRO A 33 -1.30 7.05 9.97
C PRO A 33 -1.36 7.93 8.71
N LYS A 34 -0.60 9.03 8.67
CA LYS A 34 -0.52 9.93 7.51
C LYS A 34 0.09 9.23 6.29
N GLN A 35 1.15 8.43 6.48
CA GLN A 35 1.77 7.67 5.38
C GLN A 35 0.81 6.61 4.84
N ARG A 36 0.12 5.89 5.72
CA ARG A 36 -0.89 4.89 5.30
C ARG A 36 -2.02 5.51 4.49
N ILE A 37 -2.52 6.68 4.90
CA ILE A 37 -3.56 7.41 4.14
C ILE A 37 -3.03 7.80 2.75
N ALA A 38 -1.83 8.39 2.66
CA ALA A 38 -1.26 8.78 1.38
C ALA A 38 -1.08 7.58 0.42
N TRP A 39 -0.71 6.40 0.95
CA TRP A 39 -0.61 5.18 0.15
C TRP A 39 -1.96 4.71 -0.37
N LEU A 40 -3.01 4.80 0.45
CA LEU A 40 -4.38 4.48 0.03
C LEU A 40 -4.88 5.44 -1.05
N GLU A 41 -4.60 6.74 -0.91
CA GLU A 41 -4.95 7.75 -1.91
C GLU A 41 -4.28 7.48 -3.26
N GLU A 42 -2.99 7.12 -3.25
CA GLU A 42 -2.26 6.76 -4.47
C GLU A 42 -2.80 5.47 -5.10
N ALA A 43 -3.06 4.44 -4.29
CA ALA A 43 -3.66 3.19 -4.77
C ALA A 43 -5.04 3.43 -5.40
N LEU A 44 -5.86 4.30 -4.82
CA LEU A 44 -7.15 4.70 -5.39
C LEU A 44 -6.96 5.43 -6.72
N ARG A 45 -6.04 6.40 -6.79
CA ARG A 45 -5.74 7.13 -8.03
C ARG A 45 -5.36 6.18 -9.17
N LEU A 46 -4.49 5.20 -8.88
CA LEU A 46 -4.12 4.15 -9.83
C LEU A 46 -5.31 3.27 -10.23
N ALA A 47 -6.17 2.90 -9.28
CA ALA A 47 -7.36 2.11 -9.56
C ALA A 47 -8.35 2.84 -10.49
N TYR A 48 -8.55 4.15 -10.28
CA TYR A 48 -9.35 4.98 -11.18
C TYR A 48 -8.73 5.09 -12.57
N ALA A 49 -7.41 5.33 -12.65
CA ALA A 49 -6.70 5.47 -13.92
C ALA A 49 -6.69 4.17 -14.75
N THR A 50 -6.63 3.02 -14.09
CA THR A 50 -6.56 1.69 -14.73
C THR A 50 -7.92 1.00 -14.90
N GLY A 51 -8.99 1.58 -14.36
CA GLY A 51 -10.32 0.95 -14.34
C GLY A 51 -10.45 -0.22 -13.36
N ALA A 52 -9.48 -0.44 -12.47
CA ALA A 52 -9.46 -1.51 -11.47
C ALA A 52 -10.35 -1.20 -10.25
N LEU A 53 -11.54 -0.63 -10.47
CA LEU A 53 -12.48 -0.22 -9.42
C LEU A 53 -13.30 -1.38 -8.84
N LYS A 54 -13.22 -2.55 -9.45
CA LYS A 54 -13.88 -3.76 -8.96
C LYS A 54 -12.83 -4.71 -8.38
N PRO A 55 -13.10 -5.36 -7.24
CA PRO A 55 -12.24 -6.41 -6.73
C PRO A 55 -12.00 -7.46 -7.81
N ARG A 56 -10.73 -7.82 -8.04
CA ARG A 56 -10.38 -8.90 -9.01
C ARG A 56 -10.91 -10.26 -8.57
N LYS A 57 -11.12 -10.43 -7.26
CA LYS A 57 -11.80 -11.56 -6.64
C LYS A 57 -12.80 -11.02 -5.63
N PHE A 58 -14.02 -11.51 -5.69
CA PHE A 58 -14.95 -11.32 -4.60
C PHE A 58 -14.47 -12.19 -3.45
N LEU A 59 -14.10 -11.54 -2.34
CA LEU A 59 -13.90 -12.23 -1.08
C LEU A 59 -15.27 -12.49 -0.48
N THR A 60 -15.52 -13.74 -0.12
CA THR A 60 -16.63 -14.10 0.75
C THR A 60 -16.43 -13.45 2.12
N GLN A 61 -17.51 -13.25 2.85
CA GLN A 61 -17.45 -12.73 4.22
C GLN A 61 -16.53 -13.60 5.11
N GLN A 62 -16.55 -14.92 4.92
CA GLN A 62 -15.69 -15.85 5.67
C GLN A 62 -14.21 -15.64 5.36
N GLU A 63 -13.85 -15.44 4.08
CA GLU A 63 -12.46 -15.13 3.71
C GLU A 63 -12.03 -13.75 4.23
N TRP A 64 -12.95 -12.77 4.26
CA TRP A 64 -12.69 -11.46 4.84
C TRP A 64 -12.45 -11.53 6.35
N GLU A 65 -13.31 -12.23 7.09
CA GLU A 65 -13.18 -12.43 8.53
C GLU A 65 -11.90 -13.20 8.87
N ALA A 66 -11.56 -14.24 8.09
CA ALA A 66 -10.33 -15.01 8.26
C ALA A 66 -9.05 -14.17 8.08
N MET A 67 -9.06 -13.16 7.19
CA MET A 67 -7.93 -12.23 7.03
C MET A 67 -7.78 -11.28 8.23
N GLY A 68 -8.89 -10.90 8.88
CA GLY A 68 -8.89 -10.05 10.08
C GLY A 68 -8.58 -10.81 11.37
N SER A 69 -8.78 -12.12 11.39
CA SER A 69 -8.54 -13.00 12.54
C SER A 69 -7.13 -13.56 12.65
N SER A 70 -6.15 -13.05 11.89
CA SER A 70 -4.74 -13.42 12.12
C SER A 70 -4.19 -12.69 13.36
N SER A 71 -4.60 -13.14 14.54
CA SER A 71 -3.96 -12.84 15.82
C SER A 71 -4.23 -13.99 16.78
N GLN A 72 -3.17 -14.79 16.96
CA GLN A 72 -2.92 -15.85 17.95
C GLN A 72 -3.60 -17.21 17.76
#